data_AF-A0A4V1UT83-F1
#
_entry.id   AF-A0A4V1UT83-F1
#
_cell.length_a   1.000
_cell.length_b   1.000
_cell.length_c   1.000
_cell.angle_alpha   90.00
_cell.angle_beta   90.00
_cell.angle_gamma   90.00
#
_symmetry.space_group_name_H-M   'P 1'
#
loop_
_entity.id
_entity.type
_entity.pdbx_description
1 polymer ?
#
loop_
_entity_poly.entity_id
_entity_poly.type
_entity_poly.pdbx_seq_one_letter_code
_entity_poly.pdbx_strand_id
1 'polypeptide(L)'
;SFVKNEYNGVVIESGFADKQFFYGKGAGSFPTASAVLSDISALRYQYKYEYKKLYHHKPHELSNDVFLRVYVSFEDWQYIPREKFEWIEEWHAQEDRKYLVGVIAFDELKKNNWWKENNTSLILTSDPVIEDVEIRKLKKKSLELAGIV
;
A
#
# COMPACT_ATOMS: atom_id res chain seq x y z
N SER A 1 21.57 8.48 -9.29
CA SER A 1 20.28 8.57 -9.99
C SER A 1 20.52 8.74 -11.48
N PHE A 2 20.19 7.73 -12.30
CA PHE A 2 20.36 7.79 -13.77
C PHE A 2 19.29 8.66 -14.45
N VAL A 3 18.16 8.86 -13.78
CA VAL A 3 17.11 9.78 -14.18
C VAL A 3 17.28 11.10 -13.44
N LYS A 4 17.25 12.21 -14.17
CA LYS A 4 17.44 13.56 -13.63
C LYS A 4 16.40 14.51 -14.23
N ASN A 5 16.03 15.54 -13.47
CA ASN A 5 15.14 16.61 -13.90
C ASN A 5 13.77 16.09 -14.37
N GLU A 6 13.24 16.60 -15.49
CA GLU A 6 11.90 16.28 -16.02
C GLU A 6 11.83 14.96 -16.81
N TYR A 7 12.88 14.14 -16.77
CA TYR A 7 12.91 12.86 -17.47
C TYR A 7 12.28 11.76 -16.63
N ASN A 8 11.68 10.79 -17.33
CA ASN A 8 11.13 9.58 -16.75
C ASN A 8 12.00 8.38 -17.17
N GLY A 9 11.99 7.35 -16.33
CA GLY A 9 12.64 6.08 -16.60
C GLY A 9 11.71 4.92 -16.28
N VAL A 10 11.66 3.91 -17.14
CA VAL A 10 10.91 2.67 -16.93
C VAL A 10 11.86 1.50 -17.13
N VAL A 11 11.97 0.62 -16.14
CA VAL A 11 12.70 -0.65 -16.26
C VAL A 11 11.66 -1.74 -16.49
N ILE A 12 11.86 -2.54 -17.54
CA ILE A 12 11.03 -3.71 -17.84
C ILE A 12 11.91 -4.94 -17.77
N GLU A 13 11.44 -5.96 -17.06
CA GLU A 13 12.05 -7.28 -16.97
C GLU A 13 10.96 -8.30 -17.27
N SER A 14 11.28 -9.32 -18.07
CA SER A 14 10.35 -10.38 -18.41
C SER A 14 11.04 -11.73 -18.27
N GLY A 15 10.28 -12.81 -18.09
CA GLY A 15 10.87 -14.15 -17.92
C GLY A 15 11.74 -14.63 -19.09
N PHE A 16 11.64 -13.99 -20.27
CA PHE A 16 12.39 -14.35 -21.48
C PHE A 16 13.28 -13.21 -22.01
N ALA A 17 13.43 -12.11 -21.26
CA ALA A 17 14.28 -11.00 -21.67
C ALA A 17 14.97 -10.37 -20.47
N ASP A 18 16.24 -10.02 -20.66
CA ASP A 18 17.01 -9.25 -19.68
C ASP A 18 16.37 -7.89 -19.40
N LYS A 19 16.80 -7.27 -18.30
CA LYS A 19 16.37 -5.92 -17.90
C LYS A 19 16.60 -4.91 -19.01
N GLN A 20 15.52 -4.29 -19.46
CA GLN A 20 15.52 -3.19 -20.41
C GLN A 20 15.19 -1.88 -19.71
N PHE A 21 15.88 -0.81 -20.07
CA PHE A 21 15.64 0.52 -19.52
C PHE A 21 15.21 1.50 -20.61
N PHE A 22 14.01 2.05 -20.44
CA PHE A 22 13.44 3.09 -21.29
C PHE A 22 13.63 4.44 -20.60
N TYR A 23 14.19 5.42 -21.31
CA TYR A 23 14.47 6.76 -20.80
C TYR A 23 13.98 7.83 -21.76
N GLY A 24 13.29 8.85 -21.25
CA GLY A 24 12.80 9.94 -22.08
C GLY A 24 11.96 10.95 -21.31
N LYS A 25 11.52 12.03 -21.98
CA LYS A 25 10.59 13.00 -21.40
C LYS A 25 9.19 12.37 -21.36
N GLY A 26 8.62 12.24 -20.17
CA GLY A 26 7.27 11.69 -20.00
C GLY A 26 6.15 12.73 -19.97
N ALA A 27 6.49 14.02 -20.01
CA ALA A 27 5.54 15.13 -20.02
C ALA A 27 6.05 16.30 -20.88
N GLY A 28 5.12 17.17 -21.30
CA GLY A 28 5.39 18.35 -22.12
C GLY A 28 4.66 18.32 -23.44
N SER A 29 4.46 19.50 -24.05
CA SER A 29 3.66 19.65 -25.27
C SER A 29 4.14 18.76 -26.42
N PHE A 30 5.44 18.78 -26.74
CA PHE A 30 6.01 17.99 -27.83
C PHE A 30 6.08 16.48 -27.53
N PRO A 31 6.59 16.02 -26.37
CA PRO A 31 6.59 14.59 -26.05
C PRO A 31 5.19 13.96 -26.05
N THR A 32 4.21 14.65 -25.44
CA THR A 32 2.82 14.17 -25.42
C THR A 32 2.18 14.23 -26.80
N ALA A 33 2.39 15.30 -27.58
CA ALA A 33 1.87 15.38 -28.96
C ALA A 33 2.47 14.30 -29.87
N SER A 34 3.75 13.96 -29.69
CA SER A 34 4.40 12.88 -30.45
C SER A 34 3.78 11.51 -30.16
N ALA A 35 3.44 11.22 -28.90
CA ALA A 35 2.74 9.98 -28.54
C ALA A 35 1.35 9.92 -29.20
N VAL A 36 0.58 11.01 -29.15
CA VAL A 36 -0.73 11.12 -29.81
C VAL A 36 -0.62 10.92 -31.33
N LEU A 37 0.34 11.58 -31.98
CA LEU A 37 0.54 11.44 -33.43
C LEU A 37 0.97 10.02 -33.81
N SER A 38 1.78 9.38 -32.98
CA SER A 38 2.17 7.98 -33.15
C SER A 38 0.95 7.06 -33.14
N ASP A 39 0.06 7.23 -32.17
CA ASP A 39 -1.19 6.45 -32.09
C ASP A 39 -2.09 6.68 -33.31
N ILE A 40 -2.28 7.94 -33.73
CA ILE A 40 -3.04 8.28 -34.95
C ILE A 40 -2.41 7.61 -36.19
N SER A 41 -1.08 7.65 -36.30
CA SER A 41 -0.37 6.99 -37.41
C SER A 41 -0.58 5.48 -37.41
N ALA A 42 -0.51 4.84 -36.25
CA ALA A 42 -0.72 3.40 -36.08
C ALA A 42 -2.14 2.97 -36.47
N LEU A 43 -3.16 3.80 -36.18
CA LEU A 43 -4.55 3.54 -36.60
C LEU A 43 -4.71 3.46 -38.11
N ARG A 44 -3.89 4.17 -38.91
CA ARG A 44 -3.92 4.06 -40.38
C ARG A 44 -3.49 2.68 -40.88
N TYR A 45 -2.70 1.96 -40.08
CA TYR A 45 -2.30 0.58 -40.32
C TYR A 45 -3.18 -0.42 -39.56
N GLN A 46 -4.38 0.01 -39.14
CA GLN A 46 -5.36 -0.80 -38.40
C GLN A 46 -4.81 -1.39 -37.09
N TYR A 47 -3.81 -0.75 -36.49
CA TYR A 47 -3.31 -1.15 -35.18
C TYR A 47 -4.43 -1.05 -34.14
N LYS A 48 -4.60 -2.11 -33.35
CA LYS A 48 -5.55 -2.16 -32.24
C LYS A 48 -4.80 -2.54 -30.99
N TYR A 49 -4.96 -1.74 -29.94
CA TYR A 49 -4.43 -2.07 -28.63
C TYR A 49 -5.06 -3.38 -28.14
N GLU A 50 -4.20 -4.34 -27.80
CA GLU A 50 -4.65 -5.58 -27.18
C GLU A 50 -4.75 -5.37 -25.67
N TYR A 51 -5.98 -5.35 -25.15
CA TYR A 51 -6.20 -5.24 -23.71
C TYR A 51 -6.23 -6.63 -23.07
N LYS A 52 -5.06 -7.28 -23.00
CA LYS A 52 -4.91 -8.66 -22.48
C LYS A 52 -5.53 -8.86 -21.08
N LYS A 53 -5.58 -7.80 -20.27
CA LYS A 53 -6.22 -7.81 -18.94
C LYS A 53 -7.73 -8.12 -18.97
N LEU A 54 -8.44 -7.83 -20.06
CA LEU A 54 -9.87 -8.18 -20.22
C LEU A 54 -10.08 -9.67 -20.50
N TYR A 55 -9.09 -10.33 -21.11
CA TYR A 55 -9.26 -11.68 -21.68
C TYR A 55 -8.61 -12.79 -20.86
N HIS A 56 -7.65 -12.47 -19.99
CA HIS A 56 -6.80 -13.47 -19.35
C HIS A 56 -6.88 -13.60 -17.83
N HIS A 57 -7.79 -12.90 -17.14
CA HIS A 57 -7.85 -12.98 -15.68
C HIS A 57 -9.28 -12.99 -15.15
N LYS A 58 -9.49 -13.74 -14.05
CA LYS A 58 -10.59 -13.47 -13.13
C LYS A 58 -10.48 -11.97 -12.75
N PRO A 59 -11.56 -11.18 -12.81
CA PRO A 59 -11.50 -9.78 -12.41
C PRO A 59 -10.88 -9.67 -11.01
N HIS A 60 -9.99 -8.70 -10.84
CA HIS A 60 -9.44 -8.44 -9.51
C HIS A 60 -10.59 -7.96 -8.62
N GLU A 61 -10.73 -8.59 -7.46
CA GLU A 61 -11.70 -8.19 -6.46
C GLU A 61 -11.01 -7.24 -5.47
N LEU A 62 -11.72 -6.22 -4.99
CA LEU A 62 -11.21 -5.36 -3.93
C LEU A 62 -10.98 -6.19 -2.68
N SER A 63 -9.74 -6.23 -2.20
CA SER A 63 -9.39 -6.87 -0.94
C SER A 63 -9.38 -5.85 0.19
N ASN A 64 -9.93 -6.21 1.34
CA ASN A 64 -9.70 -5.50 2.60
C ASN A 64 -8.58 -6.15 3.44
N ASP A 65 -7.93 -7.19 2.91
CA ASP A 65 -6.85 -7.92 3.57
C ASP A 65 -5.55 -7.12 3.48
N VAL A 66 -5.54 -6.01 4.22
CA VAL A 66 -4.43 -5.07 4.32
C VAL A 66 -4.28 -4.72 5.79
N PHE A 67 -3.03 -4.70 6.25
CA PHE A 67 -2.70 -4.27 7.59
C PHE A 67 -2.11 -2.87 7.56
N LEU A 68 -2.59 -2.03 8.48
CA LEU A 68 -2.25 -0.63 8.54
C LEU A 68 -1.50 -0.33 9.84
N ARG A 69 -0.36 0.34 9.72
CA ARG A 69 0.38 0.93 10.83
C ARG A 69 -0.18 2.31 11.14
N VAL A 70 -0.83 2.40 12.30
CA VAL A 70 -1.62 3.56 12.72
C VAL A 70 -1.04 4.18 13.99
N TYR A 71 -1.15 5.50 14.09
CA TYR A 71 -1.02 6.23 15.33
C TYR A 71 -2.42 6.59 15.82
N VAL A 72 -2.74 6.19 17.06
CA VAL A 72 -4.05 6.43 17.67
C VAL A 72 -3.84 7.23 18.94
N SER A 73 -4.55 8.34 19.05
CA SER A 73 -4.53 9.18 20.24
C SER A 73 -5.94 9.34 20.82
N PHE A 74 -6.06 9.21 22.14
CA PHE A 74 -7.32 9.04 22.85
C PHE A 74 -7.18 9.47 24.30
N GLU A 75 -8.31 9.63 24.99
CA GLU A 75 -8.35 10.03 26.41
C GLU A 75 -8.34 8.81 27.35
N ASP A 76 -9.16 7.80 27.05
CA ASP A 76 -9.34 6.63 27.91
C ASP A 76 -9.11 5.31 27.15
N TRP A 77 -8.38 4.40 27.80
CA TRP A 77 -8.09 3.06 27.30
C TRP A 77 -9.33 2.18 27.16
N GLN A 78 -10.41 2.45 27.90
CA GLN A 78 -11.64 1.67 27.81
C GLN A 78 -12.30 1.72 26.43
N TYR A 79 -12.02 2.77 25.63
CA TYR A 79 -12.59 2.95 24.29
C TYR A 79 -11.71 2.34 23.19
N ILE A 80 -10.51 1.87 23.52
CA ILE A 80 -9.54 1.38 22.54
C ILE A 80 -9.44 -0.14 22.62
N PRO A 81 -9.91 -0.87 21.59
CA PRO A 81 -9.90 -2.34 21.59
C PRO A 81 -8.50 -2.86 21.26
N ARG A 82 -7.61 -2.88 22.26
CA ARG A 82 -6.18 -3.24 22.12
C ARG A 82 -5.99 -4.64 21.54
N GLU A 83 -6.91 -5.56 21.84
CA GLU A 83 -6.93 -6.93 21.35
C GLU A 83 -7.15 -7.04 19.84
N LYS A 84 -7.60 -5.97 19.18
CA LYS A 84 -7.78 -5.91 17.72
C LYS A 84 -6.52 -5.53 16.97
N PHE A 85 -5.49 -5.08 17.68
CA PHE A 85 -4.18 -4.83 17.10
C PHE A 85 -3.42 -6.14 16.96
N GLU A 86 -2.81 -6.35 15.80
CA GLU A 86 -1.92 -7.48 15.55
C GLU A 86 -0.68 -7.41 16.46
N TRP A 87 -0.16 -6.20 16.63
CA TRP A 87 0.79 -5.85 17.68
C TRP A 87 0.78 -4.34 17.94
N ILE A 88 1.23 -3.97 19.13
CA ILE A 88 1.49 -2.58 19.53
C ILE A 88 3.00 -2.41 19.61
N GLU A 89 3.52 -1.35 18.99
CA GLU A 89 4.95 -1.07 18.92
C GLU A 89 5.37 -0.15 20.06
N GLU A 90 4.57 0.88 20.30
CA GLU A 90 4.80 1.86 21.36
C GLU A 90 3.45 2.35 21.88
N TRP A 91 3.44 2.71 23.16
CA TRP A 91 2.32 3.40 23.77
C TRP A 91 2.83 4.29 24.89
N HIS A 92 2.13 5.40 25.08
CA HIS A 92 2.42 6.36 26.14
C HIS A 92 1.12 6.84 26.76
N ALA A 93 1.16 7.06 28.08
CA ALA A 93 0.07 7.63 28.83
C ALA A 93 0.55 8.87 29.60
N GLN A 94 0.02 10.03 29.23
CA GLN A 94 0.07 11.26 30.04
C GLN A 94 -1.32 11.52 30.65
N GLU A 95 -1.40 12.43 31.61
CA GLU A 95 -2.62 12.71 32.39
C GLU A 95 -3.82 13.08 31.49
N ASP A 96 -3.62 13.96 30.51
CA ASP A 96 -4.72 14.46 29.67
C ASP A 96 -4.93 13.67 28.37
N ARG A 97 -3.87 13.05 27.83
CA ARG A 97 -3.93 12.39 26.52
C ARG A 97 -2.97 11.22 26.44
N LYS A 98 -3.43 10.17 25.79
CA LYS A 98 -2.69 8.92 25.58
C LYS A 98 -2.53 8.68 24.10
N TYR A 99 -1.52 7.90 23.74
CA TYR A 99 -1.38 7.42 22.37
C TYR A 99 -0.77 6.03 22.31
N LEU A 100 -1.01 5.36 21.18
CA LEU A 100 -0.33 4.13 20.80
C LEU A 100 -0.01 4.17 19.30
N VAL A 101 1.06 3.49 18.93
CA VAL A 101 1.35 3.12 17.54
C VAL A 101 1.33 1.61 17.45
N GLY A 102 0.61 1.10 16.47
CA GLY A 102 0.44 -0.33 16.28
C GLY A 102 -0.07 -0.67 14.90
N VAL A 103 -0.13 -1.97 14.63
CA VAL A 103 -0.64 -2.50 13.38
C VAL A 103 -2.01 -3.13 13.58
N ILE A 104 -2.97 -2.75 12.74
CA ILE A 104 -4.36 -3.17 12.81
C ILE A 104 -4.86 -3.56 11.41
N ALA A 105 -5.78 -4.51 11.34
CA ALA A 105 -6.43 -4.87 10.08
C ALA A 105 -7.30 -3.72 9.56
N PHE A 106 -7.19 -3.39 8.27
CA PHE A 106 -8.05 -2.39 7.64
C PHE A 106 -9.53 -2.75 7.77
N ASP A 107 -9.85 -4.03 7.66
CA ASP A 107 -11.22 -4.54 7.79
C ASP A 107 -11.85 -4.23 9.18
N GLU A 108 -11.05 -4.21 10.25
CA GLU A 108 -11.49 -3.81 11.59
C GLU A 108 -11.86 -2.33 11.65
N LEU A 109 -11.03 -1.45 11.07
CA LEU A 109 -11.31 -0.01 10.98
C LEU A 109 -12.53 0.29 10.11
N LYS A 110 -12.76 -0.53 9.07
CA LYS A 110 -13.91 -0.38 8.17
C LYS A 110 -15.23 -0.79 8.83
N LYS A 111 -15.21 -1.83 9.67
CA LYS A 111 -16.40 -2.39 10.33
C LYS A 111 -16.79 -1.67 11.63
N ASN A 112 -15.86 -0.93 12.24
CA ASN A 112 -16.07 -0.29 13.54
C ASN A 112 -15.82 1.22 13.50
N ASN A 113 -16.32 1.92 14.51
CA ASN A 113 -16.32 3.38 14.62
C ASN A 113 -15.57 3.92 15.85
N TRP A 114 -15.00 3.07 16.71
CA TRP A 114 -14.30 3.47 17.94
C TRP A 114 -13.22 4.53 17.70
N TRP A 115 -12.56 4.50 16.54
CA TRP A 115 -11.50 5.42 16.14
C TRP A 115 -11.99 6.79 15.66
N LYS A 116 -13.32 6.98 15.55
CA LYS A 116 -13.97 8.24 15.17
C LYS A 116 -14.74 8.90 16.34
N GLU A 117 -14.86 8.19 17.46
CA GLU A 117 -15.69 8.57 18.59
C GLU A 117 -14.86 8.78 19.86
N ASN A 118 -15.47 9.31 20.92
CA ASN A 118 -14.86 9.46 22.24
C ASN A 118 -13.53 10.23 22.22
N ASN A 119 -13.47 11.31 21.44
CA ASN A 119 -12.26 12.13 21.22
C ASN A 119 -11.03 11.34 20.72
N THR A 120 -11.26 10.18 20.10
CA THR A 120 -10.22 9.39 19.47
C THR A 120 -9.84 9.99 18.12
N SER A 121 -8.54 10.07 17.86
CA SER A 121 -7.96 10.47 16.59
C SER A 121 -7.04 9.37 16.09
N LEU A 122 -7.23 8.95 14.85
CA LEU A 122 -6.40 7.96 14.16
C LEU A 122 -5.79 8.59 12.93
N ILE A 123 -4.48 8.44 12.78
CA ILE A 123 -3.74 8.83 11.57
C ILE A 123 -2.86 7.67 11.08
N LEU A 124 -2.64 7.63 9.77
CA LEU A 124 -1.70 6.71 9.16
C LEU A 124 -0.27 7.23 9.33
N THR A 125 0.67 6.31 9.51
CA THR A 125 2.10 6.64 9.50
C THR A 125 2.62 6.86 8.08
N SER A 126 3.84 7.37 7.92
CA SER A 126 4.41 7.71 6.59
C SER A 126 4.52 6.53 5.64
N ASP A 127 4.71 5.33 6.17
CA ASP A 127 4.68 4.06 5.44
C ASP A 127 3.69 3.11 6.14
N PRO A 128 2.39 3.23 5.82
CA PRO A 128 1.35 2.63 6.65
C PRO A 128 0.98 1.21 6.23
N VAL A 129 1.28 0.79 5.00
CA VAL A 129 0.84 -0.52 4.49
C VAL A 129 1.87 -1.58 4.86
N ILE A 130 1.45 -2.61 5.58
CA ILE A 130 2.32 -3.72 5.98
C ILE A 130 1.98 -4.96 5.15
N GLU A 131 2.90 -5.37 4.28
CA GLU A 131 2.73 -6.53 3.39
C GLU A 131 3.14 -7.85 4.08
N ASP A 132 4.11 -7.82 5.00
CA ASP A 132 4.74 -9.02 5.59
C ASP A 132 4.12 -9.51 6.92
N VAL A 133 2.82 -9.31 7.14
CA VAL A 133 2.18 -9.72 8.41
C VAL A 133 2.20 -11.24 8.60
N GLU A 134 2.06 -12.01 7.51
CA GLU A 134 2.10 -13.48 7.56
C GLU A 134 3.46 -14.01 8.04
N ILE A 135 4.56 -13.39 7.62
CA ILE A 135 5.92 -13.78 8.04
C ILE A 135 6.09 -13.57 9.55
N ARG A 136 5.57 -12.47 10.09
CA ARG A 136 5.59 -12.23 11.55
C ARG A 136 4.70 -13.21 12.31
N LYS A 137 3.50 -13.50 11.81
CA LYS A 137 2.60 -14.50 12.42
C LYS A 137 3.23 -15.89 12.45
N LEU A 138 3.91 -16.30 11.37
CA LEU A 138 4.66 -17.55 11.30
C LEU A 138 5.77 -17.61 12.35
N LYS A 139 6.59 -16.56 12.47
CA LYS A 139 7.65 -16.49 13.50
C LYS A 139 7.09 -16.58 14.92
N LYS A 140 6.00 -15.87 15.21
CA LYS A 140 5.34 -15.91 16.53
C LYS A 140 4.84 -17.32 16.86
N LYS A 141 4.16 -17.97 15.92
CA LYS A 141 3.66 -19.34 16.07
C LYS A 141 4.78 -20.36 16.24
N SER A 142 5.90 -20.19 15.53
CA SER A 142 7.10 -21.04 15.71
C SER A 142 7.74 -20.87 17.09
N LEU A 143 7.76 -19.66 17.66
CA LEU A 143 8.29 -19.38 19.00
C LEU A 143 7.39 -19.96 20.11
N GLU A 144 6.07 -19.82 19.95
CA GLU A 144 5.07 -20.44 20.85
C GLU A 144 5.21 -21.97 20.87
N LEU A 145 5.37 -22.60 19.70
CA LEU A 145 5.61 -24.05 19.59
C LEU A 145 6.95 -24.48 20.18
N ALA A 146 7.94 -23.58 20.24
CA ALA A 146 9.24 -23.82 20.86
C ALA A 146 9.25 -23.58 22.39
N GLY A 147 8.13 -23.14 22.98
CA GLY A 147 7.99 -22.91 24.42
C GLY A 147 8.69 -21.65 24.94
N ILE A 148 9.00 -20.70 24.04
CA ILE A 148 9.65 -19.43 24.38
C ILE A 148 8.59 -18.33 24.24
N VAL A 149 8.10 -17.83 25.37
CA VAL A 149 7.20 -16.65 25.46
C VAL A 149 8.04 -15.40 25.70
#